data_AF-A0AA41EDB7-F1
#
_entry.id   AF-A0AA41EDB7-F1
#
_cell.length_a   1.000
_cell.length_b   1.000
_cell.length_c   1.000
_cell.angle_alpha   90.00
_cell.angle_beta   90.00
_cell.angle_gamma   90.00
#
_symmetry.space_group_name_H-M   'P 1'
#
loop_
_entity.id
_entity.type
_entity.pdbx_description
1 polymer ?
#
loop_
_entity_poly.entity_id
_entity_poly.type
_entity_poly.pdbx_seq_one_letter_code
_entity_poly.pdbx_strand_id
1 'polypeptide(L)'
;MKRGNWLPATAAALLLAGCASSTPPLYQWTGYQPQVYEYFKGQSSPQEQIDALEKALQEIRAKGHTPPPGFHAHLGMLYASVGNEQQAEQELQAEKQLFPESSTYMDFLLKKKTGAPKTADQKTAAQAIAGQKDPAPTTAKP
;
A
#
# COMPACT_ATOMS: atom_id res chain seq x y z
N MET A 1 24.42 24.29 -60.10
CA MET A 1 23.06 24.30 -59.51
C MET A 1 22.65 22.86 -59.18
N LYS A 2 23.08 22.29 -58.05
CA LYS A 2 22.64 20.95 -57.62
C LYS A 2 21.44 21.10 -56.70
N ARG A 3 20.23 20.79 -57.19
CA ARG A 3 19.00 20.78 -56.40
C ARG A 3 19.03 19.55 -55.48
N GLY A 4 18.94 19.82 -54.18
CA GLY A 4 19.19 18.88 -53.11
C GLY A 4 18.12 17.79 -53.01
N ASN A 5 18.59 16.55 -52.96
CA ASN A 5 17.78 15.37 -52.70
C ASN A 5 17.68 15.11 -51.17
N TRP A 6 17.47 16.15 -50.37
CA TRP A 6 17.49 16.08 -48.90
C TRP A 6 16.11 15.79 -48.28
N LEU A 7 15.02 15.84 -49.08
CA LEU A 7 13.65 15.63 -48.60
C LEU A 7 13.33 14.24 -48.00
N PRO A 8 13.84 13.09 -48.50
CA PRO A 8 13.42 11.79 -47.94
C PRO A 8 14.06 11.49 -46.58
N ALA A 9 15.23 12.08 -46.28
CA ALA A 9 15.93 11.84 -45.01
C ALA A 9 15.23 12.52 -43.82
N THR A 10 14.59 13.67 -44.04
CA THR A 10 13.87 14.40 -42.98
C THR A 10 12.54 13.74 -42.61
N ALA A 11 11.87 13.11 -43.58
CA ALA A 11 10.61 12.40 -43.36
C ALA A 11 10.78 11.12 -42.51
N ALA A 12 11.88 10.39 -42.69
CA ALA A 12 12.18 9.20 -41.89
C ALA A 12 12.48 9.53 -40.42
N ALA A 13 13.13 10.67 -40.15
CA ALA A 13 13.46 11.09 -38.78
C ALA A 13 12.22 11.48 -37.95
N LEU A 14 11.15 11.98 -38.57
CA LEU A 14 9.90 12.34 -37.90
C LEU A 14 9.07 11.11 -37.47
N LEU A 15 9.24 9.97 -38.15
CA LEU A 15 8.53 8.73 -37.81
C LEU A 15 9.11 8.03 -36.56
N LEU A 16 10.36 8.31 -36.18
CA LEU A 16 11.00 7.71 -35.00
C LEU A 16 10.75 8.51 -33.70
N ALA A 17 10.15 9.70 -33.77
CA ALA A 17 9.90 10.55 -32.60
C ALA A 17 8.60 10.20 -31.83
N GLY A 18 7.84 9.19 -32.26
CA GLY A 18 6.51 8.86 -31.71
C GLY A 18 6.47 7.98 -30.44
N CYS A 19 7.57 7.34 -30.04
CA CYS A 19 7.55 6.33 -28.96
C CYS A 19 7.98 6.82 -27.57
N ALA A 20 8.27 8.12 -27.38
CA ALA A 20 8.86 8.64 -26.14
C ALA A 20 7.98 9.63 -25.37
N SER A 21 6.69 9.78 -25.71
CA SER A 21 5.79 10.56 -24.85
C SER A 21 5.52 9.80 -23.56
N SER A 22 6.30 10.08 -22.51
CA SER A 22 6.00 9.62 -21.16
C SER A 22 4.79 10.38 -20.65
N THR A 23 3.60 9.85 -20.87
CA THR A 23 2.40 10.32 -20.15
C THR A 23 2.67 10.17 -18.65
N PRO A 24 2.42 11.22 -17.84
CA PRO A 24 2.55 11.09 -16.39
C PRO A 24 1.73 9.90 -15.89
N PRO A 25 2.24 9.12 -14.93
CA PRO A 25 1.50 8.01 -14.38
C PRO A 25 0.20 8.52 -13.73
N LEU A 26 -0.88 7.75 -13.89
CA LEU A 26 -2.20 8.09 -13.32
C LEU A 26 -2.15 8.24 -11.79
N TYR A 27 -1.31 7.44 -11.13
CA TYR A 27 -1.12 7.43 -9.69
C TYR A 27 0.34 7.66 -9.32
N GLN A 28 0.55 8.37 -8.22
CA GLN A 28 1.90 8.60 -7.70
C GLN A 28 2.24 7.64 -6.56
N TRP A 29 3.24 6.80 -6.78
CA TRP A 29 3.64 5.72 -5.86
C TRP A 29 4.76 6.14 -4.88
N THR A 30 5.07 7.43 -4.82
CA THR A 30 6.12 7.99 -3.95
C THR A 30 5.97 7.48 -2.53
N GLY A 31 7.02 6.88 -1.97
CA GLY A 31 7.07 6.40 -0.59
C GLY A 31 6.20 5.18 -0.27
N TYR A 32 5.23 4.78 -1.10
CA TYR A 32 4.31 3.68 -0.78
C TYR A 32 4.95 2.29 -0.88
N GLN A 33 5.64 1.99 -1.99
CA GLN A 33 6.18 0.66 -2.25
C GLN A 33 7.17 0.16 -1.18
N PRO A 34 8.10 0.99 -0.67
CA PRO A 34 8.95 0.59 0.45
C PRO A 34 8.16 0.23 1.70
N GLN A 35 7.11 0.99 2.03
CA GLN A 35 6.30 0.75 3.23
C GLN A 35 5.55 -0.58 3.16
N VAL A 36 4.98 -0.92 1.99
CA VAL A 36 4.38 -2.24 1.78
C VAL A 36 5.41 -3.35 2.00
N TYR A 37 6.62 -3.18 1.48
CA TYR A 37 7.69 -4.17 1.65
C TYR A 37 8.14 -4.32 3.10
N GLU A 38 8.35 -3.21 3.82
CA GLU A 38 8.75 -3.24 5.23
C GLU A 38 7.64 -3.78 6.14
N TYR A 39 6.37 -3.47 5.84
CA TYR A 39 5.21 -4.05 6.52
C TYR A 39 5.25 -5.58 6.45
N PHE A 40 5.44 -6.16 5.26
CA PHE A 40 5.48 -7.61 5.10
C PHE A 40 6.70 -8.27 5.76
N LYS A 41 7.83 -7.55 5.88
CA LYS A 41 8.99 -8.06 6.61
C LYS A 41 8.89 -7.87 8.13
N GLY A 42 7.88 -7.12 8.61
CA GLY A 42 7.72 -6.79 10.02
C GLY A 42 8.90 -5.99 10.60
N GLN A 43 9.60 -5.21 9.78
CA GLN A 43 10.83 -4.50 10.19
C GLN A 43 10.58 -3.05 10.65
N SER A 44 9.36 -2.55 10.53
CA SER A 44 9.00 -1.19 10.95
C SER A 44 7.79 -1.23 11.87
N SER A 45 7.85 -0.45 12.95
CA SER A 45 6.71 -0.28 13.84
C SER A 45 5.53 0.37 13.10
N PRO A 46 4.28 0.13 13.52
CA PRO A 46 3.12 0.76 12.90
C PRO A 46 3.21 2.29 12.85
N GLN A 47 3.75 2.93 13.91
CA GLN A 47 3.89 4.38 13.96
C GLN A 47 4.91 4.90 12.94
N GLU A 48 6.06 4.25 12.78
CA GLU A 48 7.05 4.64 11.76
C GLU A 48 6.47 4.53 10.34
N GLN A 49 5.65 3.50 10.09
CA GLN A 49 4.99 3.34 8.79
C GLN A 49 3.91 4.39 8.55
N ILE A 50 3.14 4.76 9.59
CA ILE A 50 2.19 5.87 9.54
C ILE A 50 2.92 7.15 9.14
N ASP A 51 3.97 7.53 9.87
CA ASP A 51 4.71 8.77 9.64
C ASP A 51 5.27 8.83 8.20
N ALA A 52 5.80 7.71 7.71
CA ALA A 52 6.34 7.61 6.36
C ALA A 52 5.26 7.73 5.27
N LEU A 53 4.10 7.09 5.47
CA LEU A 53 2.97 7.17 4.54
C LEU A 53 2.31 8.54 4.56
N GLU A 54 2.17 9.18 5.73
CA GLU A 54 1.63 10.55 5.79
C GLU A 54 2.53 11.54 5.07
N LYS A 55 3.85 11.42 5.24
CA LYS A 55 4.81 12.22 4.49
C LYS A 55 4.67 12.00 2.99
N ALA A 56 4.59 10.75 2.55
CA ALA A 56 4.38 10.41 1.15
C ALA A 56 3.07 11.03 0.60
N LEU A 57 1.98 10.94 1.37
CA LEU A 57 0.69 11.52 1.02
C LEU A 57 0.76 13.04 0.87
N GLN A 58 1.48 13.73 1.77
CA GLN A 58 1.72 15.16 1.69
C GLN A 58 2.49 15.52 0.41
N GLU A 59 3.55 14.79 0.08
CA GLU A 59 4.34 15.02 -1.15
C GLU A 59 3.52 14.79 -2.42
N ILE A 60 2.68 13.75 -2.43
CA ILE A 60 1.77 13.43 -3.54
C ILE A 60 0.77 14.58 -3.75
N ARG A 61 0.11 15.02 -2.67
CA ARG A 61 -0.88 16.11 -2.70
C ARG A 61 -0.25 17.45 -3.07
N ALA A 62 0.95 17.75 -2.59
CA ALA A 62 1.67 18.97 -2.91
C ALA A 62 1.98 19.11 -4.41
N LYS A 63 2.07 17.98 -5.12
CA LYS A 63 2.27 17.92 -6.58
C LYS A 63 0.95 17.85 -7.36
N GLY A 64 -0.20 17.91 -6.68
CA GLY A 64 -1.52 17.77 -7.31
C GLY A 64 -1.79 16.38 -7.87
N HIS A 65 -1.11 15.35 -7.35
CA HIS A 65 -1.31 13.97 -7.77
C HIS A 65 -2.20 13.21 -6.78
N THR A 66 -2.69 12.05 -7.23
CA THR A 66 -3.52 11.15 -6.44
C THR A 66 -2.66 9.96 -5.98
N PRO A 67 -2.75 9.54 -4.70
CA PRO A 67 -2.11 8.30 -4.25
C PRO A 67 -2.72 7.08 -4.96
N PRO A 68 -2.04 5.93 -4.98
CA PRO A 68 -2.55 4.73 -5.64
C PRO A 68 -3.71 4.08 -4.86
N PRO A 69 -4.50 3.22 -5.52
CA PRO A 69 -5.48 2.37 -4.85
C PRO A 69 -4.83 1.57 -3.70
N GLY A 70 -5.54 1.50 -2.58
CA GLY A 70 -5.13 0.81 -1.36
C GLY A 70 -4.22 1.63 -0.44
N PHE A 71 -3.73 2.80 -0.85
CA PHE A 71 -2.87 3.64 -0.01
C PHE A 71 -3.60 4.10 1.25
N HIS A 72 -4.80 4.64 1.09
CA HIS A 72 -5.63 5.10 2.20
C HIS A 72 -6.15 3.92 3.01
N ALA A 73 -6.49 2.80 2.36
CA ALA A 73 -6.83 1.56 3.07
C ALA A 73 -5.70 1.06 4.00
N HIS A 74 -4.44 1.09 3.52
CA HIS A 74 -3.28 0.70 4.32
C HIS A 74 -3.07 1.67 5.49
N LEU A 75 -3.14 2.98 5.25
CA LEU A 75 -3.00 3.97 6.32
C LEU A 75 -4.11 3.80 7.38
N GLY A 76 -5.36 3.54 6.95
CA GLY A 76 -6.47 3.25 7.84
C GLY A 76 -6.29 1.96 8.66
N MET A 77 -5.72 0.92 8.07
CA MET A 77 -5.36 -0.32 8.77
C MET A 77 -4.31 -0.06 9.85
N LEU A 78 -3.26 0.70 9.53
CA LEU A 78 -2.20 1.04 10.50
C LEU A 78 -2.77 1.87 11.65
N TYR A 79 -3.59 2.88 11.36
CA TYR A 79 -4.26 3.67 12.38
C TYR A 79 -5.15 2.82 13.30
N ALA A 80 -5.89 1.86 12.75
CA ALA A 80 -6.67 0.93 13.55
C ALA A 80 -5.77 0.06 14.44
N SER A 81 -4.61 -0.38 13.95
CA SER A 81 -3.67 -1.21 14.70
C SER A 81 -3.07 -0.51 15.93
N VAL A 82 -2.93 0.82 15.88
CA VAL A 82 -2.46 1.64 17.01
C VAL A 82 -3.60 2.18 17.88
N GLY A 83 -4.85 1.77 17.61
CA GLY A 83 -6.04 2.19 18.37
C GLY A 83 -6.57 3.58 18.01
N ASN A 84 -6.13 4.17 16.90
CA ASN A 84 -6.58 5.47 16.43
C ASN A 84 -7.77 5.31 15.48
N GLU A 85 -8.94 5.04 16.06
CA GLU A 85 -10.12 4.66 15.29
C GLU A 85 -10.65 5.77 14.39
N GLN A 86 -10.58 7.03 14.86
CA GLN A 86 -11.07 8.20 14.12
C GLN A 86 -10.26 8.41 12.84
N GLN A 87 -8.92 8.43 12.92
CA GLN A 87 -8.10 8.57 11.72
C GLN A 87 -8.27 7.36 10.80
N ALA A 88 -8.39 6.16 11.36
CA ALA A 88 -8.66 4.98 10.55
C ALA A 88 -9.99 5.07 9.78
N GLU A 89 -11.06 5.63 10.35
CA GLU A 89 -12.31 5.86 9.60
C GLU A 89 -12.16 6.89 8.50
N GLN A 90 -11.45 7.99 8.78
CA GLN A 90 -11.19 9.04 7.79
C GLN A 90 -10.45 8.49 6.57
N GLU A 91 -9.42 7.68 6.80
CA GLU A 91 -8.63 7.06 5.73
C GLU A 91 -9.47 6.06 4.92
N LEU A 92 -10.27 5.20 5.56
CA LEU A 92 -11.15 4.27 4.83
C LEU A 92 -12.24 4.99 4.02
N GLN A 93 -12.75 6.12 4.52
CA GLN A 93 -13.67 6.96 3.75
C GLN A 93 -12.97 7.63 2.56
N ALA A 94 -11.74 8.11 2.73
CA ALA A 94 -10.95 8.68 1.65
C ALA A 94 -10.67 7.65 0.54
N GLU A 95 -10.33 6.41 0.90
CA GLU A 95 -10.18 5.30 -0.06
C GLU A 95 -11.47 5.09 -0.85
N LYS A 96 -12.62 4.97 -0.16
CA LYS A 96 -13.93 4.80 -0.80
C LYS A 96 -14.26 5.93 -1.78
N GLN A 97 -13.90 7.16 -1.44
CA GLN A 97 -14.17 8.34 -2.28
C GLN A 97 -13.30 8.38 -3.53
N LEU A 98 -12.01 8.04 -3.40
CA LEU A 98 -11.07 8.03 -4.51
C LEU A 98 -11.26 6.81 -5.42
N PHE A 99 -11.68 5.69 -4.83
CA PHE A 99 -11.74 4.38 -5.48
C PHE A 99 -13.09 3.70 -5.21
N PRO A 100 -14.17 4.11 -5.91
CA PRO A 100 -15.51 3.54 -5.72
C PRO A 100 -15.59 2.03 -5.99
N GLU A 101 -14.64 1.47 -6.72
CA GLU A 101 -14.48 0.02 -6.90
C GLU A 101 -14.19 -0.73 -5.58
N SER A 102 -13.61 -0.04 -4.59
CA SER A 102 -13.32 -0.58 -3.26
C SER A 102 -14.51 -0.44 -2.28
N SER A 103 -15.57 0.28 -2.67
CA SER A 103 -16.65 0.73 -1.78
C SER A 103 -17.29 -0.40 -0.97
N THR A 104 -17.61 -1.53 -1.59
CA THR A 104 -18.19 -2.70 -0.90
C THR A 104 -17.32 -3.17 0.27
N TYR A 105 -16.00 -3.18 0.10
CA TYR A 105 -15.07 -3.60 1.14
C TYR A 105 -14.91 -2.51 2.20
N MET A 106 -14.78 -1.23 1.81
CA MET A 106 -14.71 -0.12 2.75
C MET A 106 -15.96 -0.02 3.63
N ASP A 107 -17.15 -0.23 3.05
CA ASP A 107 -18.42 -0.23 3.79
C ASP A 107 -18.49 -1.37 4.81
N PHE A 108 -17.98 -2.54 4.46
CA PHE A 108 -17.86 -3.65 5.40
C PHE A 108 -16.94 -3.32 6.59
N LEU A 109 -15.77 -2.71 6.32
CA LEU A 109 -14.82 -2.32 7.37
C LEU A 109 -15.40 -1.23 8.28
N LEU A 110 -16.02 -0.21 7.69
CA LEU A 110 -16.64 0.91 8.42
C LEU A 110 -17.84 0.44 9.26
N LYS A 111 -18.68 -0.47 8.75
CA LYS A 111 -19.83 -1.02 9.48
C LYS A 111 -19.43 -1.84 10.71
N LYS A 112 -18.30 -2.56 10.65
CA LYS A 112 -17.80 -3.35 11.78
C LYS A 112 -17.37 -2.48 12.97
N LYS A 113 -16.89 -1.26 12.73
CA LYS A 113 -16.57 -0.32 13.81
C LYS A 113 -17.81 0.13 14.58
N THR A 114 -18.95 0.30 13.89
CA THR A 114 -20.21 0.73 14.51
C THR A 114 -20.92 -0.38 15.31
N GLY A 115 -20.36 -1.59 15.39
CA GLY A 115 -21.05 -2.77 15.94
C GLY A 115 -20.24 -3.73 16.80
N ALA A 116 -19.08 -3.33 17.36
CA ALA A 116 -18.27 -4.21 18.20
C ALA A 116 -18.37 -3.88 19.71
N PRO A 117 -19.10 -4.67 20.52
CA PRO A 117 -18.76 -4.83 21.93
C PRO A 117 -17.44 -5.62 22.04
N LYS A 118 -16.49 -5.12 22.86
CA LYS A 118 -15.20 -5.75 23.21
C LYS A 118 -15.37 -7.21 23.62
N THR A 119 -14.48 -8.10 23.18
CA THR A 119 -13.78 -9.06 24.07
C THR A 119 -12.63 -9.80 23.38
N ALA A 120 -11.43 -9.62 23.93
CA ALA A 120 -10.46 -10.66 24.26
C ALA A 120 -10.48 -11.97 23.44
N ASP A 121 -9.68 -12.05 22.37
CA ASP A 121 -9.11 -13.33 21.90
C ASP A 121 -7.83 -13.20 21.06
N GLN A 122 -7.16 -12.04 21.15
CA GLN A 122 -5.82 -11.83 20.60
C GLN A 122 -4.74 -12.13 21.66
N LYS A 123 -4.93 -13.22 22.41
CA LYS A 123 -3.90 -13.82 23.28
C LYS A 123 -3.86 -15.35 23.14
N THR A 124 -4.97 -15.94 22.70
CA THR A 124 -5.13 -17.39 22.53
C THR A 124 -4.39 -17.92 21.29
N ALA A 125 -4.25 -17.12 20.23
CA ALA A 125 -3.53 -17.56 19.01
C ALA A 125 -2.00 -17.62 19.16
N ALA A 126 -1.41 -16.80 20.04
CA ALA A 126 0.05 -16.78 20.28
C ALA A 126 0.53 -17.88 21.24
N GLN A 127 -0.35 -18.42 22.09
CA GLN A 127 -0.01 -19.47 23.04
C GLN A 127 -0.26 -20.89 22.53
N ALA A 128 -1.04 -21.06 21.45
CA ALA A 128 -1.24 -22.35 20.80
C ALA A 128 -0.05 -22.83 19.95
N ILE A 129 0.87 -21.94 19.56
CA ILE A 129 2.04 -22.27 18.72
C ILE A 129 3.30 -22.65 19.51
N ALA A 130 3.30 -22.50 20.84
CA ALA A 130 4.47 -22.76 21.69
C ALA A 130 4.42 -24.09 22.46
N GLY A 131 3.34 -24.88 22.31
CA GLY A 131 3.07 -26.06 23.15
C GLY A 131 3.48 -27.43 22.61
N GLN A 132 3.83 -27.58 21.33
CA GLN A 132 4.17 -28.88 20.76
C GLN A 132 5.67 -28.97 20.45
N LYS A 133 6.45 -29.35 21.46
CA LYS A 133 7.82 -29.84 21.28
C LYS A 133 7.88 -31.23 21.91
N ASP A 134 7.71 -32.26 21.08
CA ASP A 134 7.79 -33.66 21.49
C ASP A 134 9.17 -33.97 22.12
N PRO A 135 9.25 -34.86 23.12
CA PRO A 135 10.51 -35.22 23.76
C PRO A 135 11.35 -36.16 22.88
N ALA A 136 12.64 -35.87 22.80
CA ALA A 136 13.65 -36.70 22.13
C ALA A 136 13.76 -38.11 22.76
N PRO A 137 14.09 -39.16 21.97
CA PRO A 137 14.39 -40.47 22.53
C PRO A 137 15.84 -40.51 23.02
N THR A 138 16.04 -40.82 24.31
CA THR A 138 17.33 -41.25 24.86
C THR A 138 17.31 -42.74 25.17
N THR A 139 18.43 -43.38 24.84
CA THR A 139 18.77 -44.81 24.90
C THR A 139 18.80 -45.43 26.30
N ALA A 140 18.43 -46.72 26.44
CA ALA A 140 19.04 -47.63 27.43
C ALA A 140 18.83 -49.12 27.09
N LYS A 141 19.89 -49.89 27.29
CA LYS A 141 20.12 -51.33 27.07
C LYS A 141 19.93 -52.11 28.40
N PRO A 142 19.81 -53.45 28.37
CA PRO A 142 20.67 -54.28 29.23
C PRO A 142 21.68 -55.14 28.43
#